data_AF-A0A850VEL6-F1
#
_entry.id   AF-A0A850VEL6-F1
#
_cell.length_a   1.000
_cell.length_b   1.000
_cell.length_c   1.000
_cell.angle_alpha   90.00
_cell.angle_beta   90.00
_cell.angle_gamma   90.00
#
_symmetry.space_group_name_H-M   'P 1'
#
loop_
_entity.id
_entity.type
_entity.pdbx_description
1 polymer ?
#
loop_
_entity_poly.entity_id
_entity_poly.type
_entity_poly.pdbx_seq_one_letter_code
_entity_poly.pdbx_strand_id
1 'polypeptide(L)'
;EQLTATKPGRLHLRSRGWGGVLRELHAWEKDPEVLSAWGGLIQVLIGDEPGGGMENLLEVTIPPEVERRLGGMDRREEEEEQRQREGT
;
A
#
# COMPACT_ATOMS: atom_id res chain seq x y z
N GLU A 1 -10.68 -12.37 6.06
CA GLU A 1 -9.23 -12.22 5.85
C GLU A 1 -8.96 -11.08 4.87
N GLN A 2 -7.88 -10.31 5.02
CA GLN A 2 -7.53 -9.25 4.08
C GLN A 2 -6.96 -9.86 2.79
N LEU A 3 -7.59 -9.57 1.65
CA LEU A 3 -7.26 -10.23 0.38
C LEU A 3 -5.81 -9.97 -0.07
N THR A 4 -5.27 -8.80 0.20
CA THR A 4 -3.91 -8.40 -0.19
C THR A 4 -2.83 -8.86 0.78
N ALA A 5 -3.21 -9.35 1.96
CA ALA A 5 -2.27 -9.86 2.95
C ALA A 5 -1.60 -11.16 2.47
N THR A 6 -2.34 -12.02 1.76
CA THR A 6 -1.83 -13.31 1.29
C THR A 6 -1.36 -13.24 -0.16
N LYS A 7 -0.31 -14.00 -0.47
CA LYS A 7 0.21 -14.15 -1.83
C LYS A 7 -0.83 -14.58 -2.85
N PRO A 8 -1.68 -15.61 -2.60
CA PRO A 8 -2.73 -15.99 -3.55
C PRO A 8 -3.68 -14.83 -3.88
N GLY A 9 -4.05 -14.02 -2.88
CA GLY A 9 -4.95 -12.88 -3.10
C GLY A 9 -4.30 -11.73 -3.86
N ARG A 10 -3.01 -11.42 -3.60
CA ARG A 10 -2.25 -10.46 -4.43
C ARG A 10 -2.13 -10.90 -5.88
N LEU A 11 -1.77 -12.17 -6.12
CA LEU A 11 -1.65 -12.72 -7.47
C LEU A 11 -3.01 -12.70 -8.20
N HIS A 12 -4.08 -13.04 -7.49
CA HIS A 12 -5.43 -12.98 -8.03
C HIS A 12 -5.80 -11.57 -8.49
N LEU A 13 -5.59 -10.56 -7.63
CA LEU A 13 -5.84 -9.17 -7.98
C LEU A 13 -4.98 -8.73 -9.17
N ARG A 14 -3.65 -8.97 -9.14
CA ARG A 14 -2.72 -8.64 -10.22
C ARG A 14 -3.13 -9.22 -11.57
N SER A 15 -3.65 -10.45 -11.59
CA SER A 15 -4.11 -11.11 -12.82
C SER A 15 -5.36 -10.50 -13.45
N ARG A 16 -6.16 -9.73 -12.69
CA ARG A 16 -7.49 -9.24 -13.12
C ARG A 16 -7.49 -7.81 -13.65
N GLY A 17 -6.33 -7.21 -13.91
CA GLY A 17 -6.29 -5.87 -14.51
C GLY A 17 -6.84 -4.77 -13.60
N TRP A 18 -6.62 -4.88 -12.29
CA TRP A 18 -7.07 -3.94 -11.26
C TRP A 18 -6.75 -2.47 -11.58
N GLY A 19 -5.64 -2.22 -12.29
CA GLY A 19 -5.13 -0.88 -12.57
C GLY A 19 -6.11 0.07 -13.26
N GLY A 20 -7.05 -0.43 -14.08
CA GLY A 20 -8.06 0.41 -14.75
C GLY A 20 -9.09 0.98 -13.79
N VAL A 21 -9.81 0.09 -13.10
CA VAL A 21 -10.78 0.44 -12.03
C VAL A 21 -10.10 1.29 -10.98
N LEU A 22 -8.85 0.93 -10.67
CA LEU A 22 -8.10 1.63 -9.66
C LEU A 22 -7.78 3.09 -10.07
N ARG A 23 -7.22 3.32 -11.25
CA ARG A 23 -6.93 4.69 -11.70
C ARG A 23 -8.17 5.58 -11.72
N GLU A 24 -9.31 5.00 -12.07
CA GLU A 24 -10.56 5.73 -12.08
C GLU A 24 -10.99 6.09 -10.65
N LEU A 25 -11.02 5.16 -9.70
CA LEU A 25 -11.36 5.50 -8.32
C LEU A 25 -10.44 6.58 -7.73
N HIS A 26 -9.13 6.53 -7.97
CA HIS A 26 -8.19 7.57 -7.54
C HIS A 26 -8.51 8.96 -8.10
N ALA A 27 -8.98 9.06 -9.34
CA ALA A 27 -9.30 10.35 -9.96
C ALA A 27 -10.54 11.00 -9.32
N TRP A 28 -11.51 10.18 -8.92
CA TRP A 28 -12.80 10.62 -8.39
C TRP A 28 -12.79 10.82 -6.88
N GLU A 29 -11.96 10.07 -6.15
CA GLU A 29 -11.86 10.18 -4.70
C GLU A 29 -11.27 11.53 -4.26
N LYS A 30 -11.80 12.05 -3.15
CA LYS A 30 -11.39 13.33 -2.54
C LYS A 30 -11.17 13.20 -1.04
N ASP A 31 -11.64 12.12 -0.43
CA ASP A 31 -11.42 11.84 0.98
C ASP A 31 -9.94 11.45 1.20
N PRO A 32 -9.19 12.22 2.01
CA PRO A 32 -7.78 11.95 2.26
C PRO A 32 -7.55 10.61 2.97
N GLU A 33 -8.44 10.16 3.86
CA GLU A 33 -8.30 8.87 4.54
C GLU A 33 -8.45 7.72 3.54
N VAL A 34 -9.41 7.87 2.61
CA VAL A 34 -9.59 6.87 1.54
C VAL A 34 -8.37 6.85 0.64
N LEU A 35 -7.84 8.01 0.24
CA LEU A 35 -6.63 8.14 -0.60
C LEU A 35 -5.37 7.54 0.05
N SER A 36 -5.18 7.71 1.36
CA SER A 36 -4.05 7.11 2.07
C SER A 36 -4.17 5.58 2.14
N ALA A 37 -5.33 5.05 2.54
CA ALA A 37 -5.60 3.61 2.50
C ALA A 37 -5.42 3.03 1.10
N TRP A 38 -5.75 3.82 0.09
CA TRP A 38 -5.54 3.56 -1.32
C TRP A 38 -4.08 3.47 -1.73
N GLY A 39 -3.25 4.41 -1.28
CA GLY A 39 -1.80 4.41 -1.50
C GLY A 39 -1.17 3.11 -1.00
N GLY A 40 -1.55 2.68 0.21
CA GLY A 40 -1.11 1.40 0.77
C GLY A 40 -1.50 0.19 -0.08
N LEU A 41 -2.74 0.15 -0.60
CA LEU A 41 -3.19 -0.89 -1.51
C LEU A 41 -2.36 -0.95 -2.80
N ILE A 42 -2.15 0.20 -3.45
CA ILE A 42 -1.33 0.29 -4.66
C ILE A 42 0.07 -0.21 -4.37
N GLN A 43 0.68 0.24 -3.28
CA GLN A 43 2.04 -0.14 -2.90
C GLN A 43 2.21 -1.66 -2.76
N VAL A 44 1.23 -2.32 -2.13
CA VAL A 44 1.22 -3.79 -2.03
C VAL A 44 1.05 -4.46 -3.40
N LEU A 45 0.23 -3.90 -4.29
CA LEU A 45 -0.03 -4.51 -5.59
C LEU A 45 1.07 -4.27 -6.63
N ILE A 46 1.83 -3.17 -6.55
CA ILE A 46 2.97 -2.91 -7.44
C ILE A 46 4.29 -3.46 -6.92
N GLY A 47 4.41 -3.69 -5.60
CA GLY A 47 5.64 -4.19 -5.00
C GLY A 47 5.96 -5.62 -5.39
N ASP A 48 7.25 -5.97 -5.36
CA ASP A 48 7.69 -7.34 -5.63
C ASP A 48 7.10 -8.34 -4.63
N GLU A 49 6.86 -9.56 -5.10
CA GLU A 49 6.33 -10.62 -4.26
C GLU A 49 7.40 -11.10 -3.27
N PRO A 50 7.10 -11.18 -1.96
CA PRO A 50 8.07 -11.66 -0.97
C PRO A 50 8.50 -13.12 -1.22
N GLY A 51 9.66 -13.47 -0.66
CA GLY A 51 10.21 -14.83 -0.73
C GLY A 51 9.40 -15.87 0.05
N GLY A 52 9.82 -17.13 -0.06
CA GLY A 52 9.19 -18.24 0.67
C GLY A 52 9.21 -18.01 2.19
N GLY A 53 8.09 -18.32 2.86
CA GLY A 53 7.89 -18.03 4.28
C GLY A 53 7.41 -16.61 4.58
N MET A 54 7.26 -15.74 3.56
CA MET A 54 6.73 -14.39 3.71
C MET A 54 5.39 -14.15 2.98
N GLU A 55 4.59 -15.20 2.85
CA GLU A 55 3.42 -15.17 1.96
C GLU A 55 2.23 -14.40 2.55
N ASN A 56 2.10 -14.37 3.88
CA ASN A 56 1.09 -13.60 4.60
C ASN A 56 1.73 -12.40 5.31
N LEU A 57 1.54 -11.20 4.77
CA LEU A 57 2.15 -9.96 5.27
C LEU A 57 1.75 -9.60 6.70
N LEU A 58 0.68 -10.20 7.24
CA LEU A 58 0.24 -9.97 8.62
C LEU A 58 0.88 -10.93 9.64
N GLU A 59 1.53 -11.99 9.18
CA GLU A 59 2.08 -13.05 10.05
C GLU A 59 3.62 -13.12 10.00
N VAL A 60 4.25 -12.23 9.24
CA VAL A 60 5.69 -12.28 8.97
C VAL A 60 6.48 -11.37 9.90
N THR A 61 7.66 -11.84 10.31
CA THR A 61 8.64 -10.96 10.96
C THR A 61 9.25 -10.03 9.92
N ILE A 62 9.09 -8.73 10.12
CA ILE A 62 9.63 -7.70 9.22
C ILE A 62 11.14 -7.60 9.45
N PRO A 63 11.99 -7.75 8.41
CA PRO A 63 13.43 -7.55 8.56
C PRO A 63 13.75 -6.09 8.95
N PRO A 64 14.79 -5.81 9.76
CA PRO A 64 15.09 -4.45 10.24
C PRO A 64 15.33 -3.42 9.14
N GLU A 65 15.87 -3.85 8.00
CA GLU A 65 16.05 -2.98 6.82
C GLU A 65 14.71 -2.55 6.23
N VAL A 66 13.77 -3.50 6.10
CA VAL A 66 12.45 -3.25 5.55
C VAL A 66 11.66 -2.36 6.51
N GLU A 67 11.71 -2.63 7.81
CA GLU A 67 11.07 -1.82 8.84
C GLU A 67 11.56 -0.37 8.80
N ARG A 68 12.89 -0.15 8.70
CA ARG A 68 13.47 1.19 8.56
C ARG A 68 12.99 1.89 7.28
N ARG A 69 12.90 1.16 6.16
CA ARG A 69 12.43 1.72 4.89
C ARG A 69 10.96 2.13 4.99
N LEU A 70 10.10 1.27 5.54
CA LEU A 70 8.68 1.55 5.72
C LEU A 70 8.46 2.76 6.64
N GLY A 71 9.07 2.77 7.84
CA GLY A 71 8.94 3.92 8.74
C GLY A 71 9.50 5.23 8.19
N GLY A 72 10.45 5.17 7.25
CA GLY A 72 10.92 6.35 6.52
C GLY A 72 9.95 6.84 5.43
N MET A 73 9.12 5.96 4.88
CA MET A 73 8.05 6.32 3.94
C MET A 73 6.88 6.94 4.70
N ASP A 74 6.45 6.32 5.80
CA ASP A 74 5.35 6.81 6.64
C ASP A 74 5.64 8.23 7.14
N ARG A 75 6.86 8.48 7.63
CA ARG A 75 7.27 9.82 8.07
C ARG A 75 7.19 10.87 6.95
N ARG A 76 7.57 10.51 5.72
CA ARG A 76 7.50 11.43 4.58
C ARG A 76 6.06 11.75 4.22
N GLU A 77 5.18 10.76 4.25
CA GLU A 77 3.75 10.93 4.01
C GLU A 77 3.14 11.87 5.07
N GLU A 78 3.44 11.64 6.35
CA GLU A 78 3.02 12.52 7.46
C GLU A 78 3.52 13.97 7.31
N GLU A 79 4.81 14.15 6.93
CA GLU A 79 5.38 15.49 6.69
C GLU A 79 4.71 16.20 5.50
N GLU A 80 4.38 15.47 4.42
CA GLU A 80 3.68 16.00 3.26
C GLU A 80 2.23 16.39 3.60
N GLU A 81 1.53 15.57 4.38
CA GLU A 81 0.20 15.88 4.88
C GLU A 81 0.19 17.13 5.77
N GLN A 82 1.16 17.25 6.69
CA GLN A 82 1.30 18.42 7.55
C GLN A 82 1.53 19.69 6.73
N ARG A 83 2.43 19.65 5.73
CA ARG A 83 2.66 20.78 4.82
C ARG A 83 1.42 21.18 4.03
N GLN A 84 0.62 20.21 3.59
CA GLN A 84 -0.64 20.49 2.90
C GLN A 84 -1.67 21.14 3.83
N ARG A 85 -1.76 20.70 5.08
CA ARG A 85 -2.65 21.29 6.10
C ARG A 85 -2.22 22.70 6.52
N GLU A 86 -0.93 22.95 6.68
CA GLU A 86 -0.38 24.26 7.07
C GLU A 86 -0.37 25.29 5.92
N GLY A 87 -0.41 24.84 4.67
CA GLY A 87 -0.43 25.68 3.47
C GLY A 87 -1.82 26.12 3.00
N THR A 88 -2.88 25.83 3.76
CA THR A 88 -4.28 26.19 3.47
C THR A 88 -4.77 27.27 4.43
#